data_AF-A0A7K5LVU6-F1
#
_entry.id   AF-A0A7K5LVU6-F1
#
_cell.length_a   1.000
_cell.length_b   1.000
_cell.length_c   1.000
_cell.angle_alpha   90.00
_cell.angle_beta   90.00
_cell.angle_gamma   90.00
#
_symmetry.space_group_name_H-M   'P 1'
#
loop_
_entity.id
_entity.type
_entity.pdbx_description
1 polymer ?
#
loop_
_entity_poly.entity_id
_entity_poly.type
_entity_poly.pdbx_seq_one_letter_code
_entity_poly.pdbx_strand_id
1 'polypeptide(L)'
;ALAHSQKPLPAYQRFHTLAQELPPGLTLPYKFRLLAEMFRSVDTIAGMLFNRAETVTFAKVKQGVQDMMRRQFEEQHLGQIKAVYPSSYRLRQEKNVPTFGSGGRKKSEYQLTLEPVLGEEEKVDGRPHLSASRLLERRREFHRNLVNIVREHHKAFLAALSPPMVVPEEKLTRWHPRFNVDEVPDISPAELPRPPQEDRLSTAQEVLSTARGMLSPKMEKALANLALRTAESSAGEPALSKAPAPASTSGALRGVSQGLLERVRAKEARRLAALLTRDARQEQRAARLARLPAMARLLRGVFVAEKKPALSMELLCARLADSCPELVAPGEMEKHVRLFAELLPDWVGIHNLRTDVYVKLDKEKDLGLVTEMLNKAAKEAGAL
;
A
#
# COMPACT_ATOMS: atom_id res chain seq x y z
N ALA A 1 24.16 -13.80 25.21
CA ALA A 1 23.40 -13.13 24.14
C ALA A 1 21.96 -12.97 24.60
N LEU A 2 21.57 -11.77 24.99
CA LEU A 2 20.20 -11.47 25.43
C LEU A 2 19.30 -11.43 24.19
N ALA A 3 18.53 -12.50 23.99
CA ALA A 3 17.41 -12.51 23.06
C ALA A 3 16.48 -11.36 23.46
N HIS A 4 16.56 -10.25 22.72
CA HIS A 4 15.51 -9.25 22.76
C HIS A 4 14.28 -9.91 22.15
N SER A 5 13.46 -10.51 23.01
CA SER A 5 12.08 -10.84 22.70
C SER A 5 11.41 -9.52 22.35
N GLN A 6 11.46 -9.13 21.08
CA GLN A 6 10.70 -8.00 20.56
C GLN A 6 9.25 -8.28 20.94
N LYS A 7 8.69 -7.46 21.82
CA LYS A 7 7.27 -7.56 22.15
C LYS A 7 6.52 -7.55 20.82
N PRO A 8 5.60 -8.51 20.60
CA PRO A 8 4.84 -8.54 19.36
C PRO A 8 4.12 -7.19 19.21
N LEU A 9 4.10 -6.66 17.99
CA LEU A 9 3.41 -5.42 17.69
C LEU A 9 1.95 -5.49 18.19
N PRO A 10 1.34 -4.35 18.58
CA PRO A 10 -0.04 -4.32 18.98
C PRO A 10 -0.98 -4.93 17.92
N ALA A 11 -2.03 -5.64 18.37
CA ALA A 11 -2.95 -6.34 17.47
C ALA A 11 -3.61 -5.42 16.42
N TYR A 12 -3.93 -4.18 16.81
CA TYR A 12 -4.52 -3.19 15.89
C TYR A 12 -3.59 -2.79 14.74
N GLN A 13 -2.27 -3.01 14.87
CA GLN A 13 -1.31 -2.80 13.79
C GLN A 13 -1.14 -4.05 12.93
N ARG A 14 -1.05 -5.23 13.58
CA ARG A 14 -0.81 -6.52 12.92
C ARG A 14 -1.97 -7.00 12.05
N PHE A 15 -3.19 -6.62 12.41
CA PHE A 15 -4.41 -7.05 11.71
C PHE A 15 -5.17 -5.87 11.11
N HIS A 16 -4.49 -4.74 10.91
CA HIS A 16 -5.09 -3.51 10.42
C HIS A 16 -5.74 -3.70 9.05
N THR A 17 -5.03 -4.34 8.12
CA THR A 17 -5.52 -4.58 6.77
C THR A 17 -6.67 -5.58 6.73
N LEU A 18 -6.66 -6.59 7.61
CA LEU A 18 -7.72 -7.60 7.72
C LEU A 18 -9.02 -7.05 8.32
N ALA A 19 -8.93 -6.03 9.17
CA ALA A 19 -10.09 -5.40 9.81
C ALA A 19 -10.80 -4.36 8.93
N GLN A 20 -10.28 -4.05 7.75
CA GLN A 20 -10.86 -3.03 6.88
C GLN A 20 -11.95 -3.61 5.99
N GLU A 21 -13.14 -3.00 6.01
CA GLU A 21 -14.24 -3.25 5.06
C GLU A 21 -13.98 -2.59 3.69
N LEU A 22 -12.76 -2.71 3.19
CA LEU A 22 -12.39 -2.17 1.88
C LEU A 22 -12.47 -3.30 0.83
N PRO A 23 -12.92 -3.00 -0.40
CA PRO A 23 -12.82 -3.95 -1.49
C PRO A 23 -11.39 -4.47 -1.64
N PRO A 24 -11.19 -5.73 -2.06
CA PRO A 24 -9.86 -6.29 -2.26
C PRO A 24 -9.05 -5.39 -3.21
N GLY A 25 -7.88 -4.97 -2.77
CA GLY A 25 -7.03 -4.04 -3.52
C GLY A 25 -5.61 -4.01 -2.99
N LEU A 26 -4.80 -3.10 -3.52
CA LEU A 26 -3.42 -2.87 -3.10
C LEU A 26 -3.38 -1.99 -1.83
N THR A 27 -3.87 -2.53 -0.73
CA THR A 27 -3.87 -1.85 0.57
C THR A 27 -2.45 -1.69 1.12
N LEU A 28 -2.21 -0.60 1.86
CA LEU A 28 -0.93 -0.37 2.54
C LEU A 28 -0.96 -0.89 3.98
N PRO A 29 0.17 -1.40 4.51
CA PRO A 29 0.27 -1.77 5.92
C PRO A 29 0.07 -0.57 6.84
N TYR A 30 -0.33 -0.82 8.09
CA TYR A 30 -0.60 0.21 9.09
C TYR A 30 0.47 1.31 9.13
N LYS A 31 1.73 0.91 9.24
CA LYS A 31 2.89 1.81 9.32
C LYS A 31 3.10 2.67 8.07
N PHE A 32 2.84 2.13 6.88
CA PHE A 32 2.99 2.89 5.64
C PHE A 32 1.84 3.88 5.48
N ARG A 33 0.63 3.53 5.97
CA ARG A 33 -0.49 4.47 6.05
C ARG A 33 -0.19 5.62 7.02
N LEU A 34 0.35 5.31 8.20
CA LEU A 34 0.80 6.34 9.14
C LEU A 34 1.86 7.26 8.51
N LEU A 35 2.84 6.69 7.78
CA LEU A 35 3.85 7.48 7.09
C LEU A 35 3.26 8.34 5.95
N ALA A 36 2.25 7.85 5.23
CA ALA A 36 1.52 8.63 4.23
C ALA A 36 0.74 9.80 4.85
N GLU A 37 0.16 9.60 6.05
CA GLU A 37 -0.48 10.67 6.81
C GLU A 37 0.53 11.70 7.33
N MET A 38 1.71 11.25 7.77
CA MET A 38 2.82 12.11 8.14
C MET A 38 3.31 12.94 6.95
N PHE A 39 3.53 12.31 5.78
CA PHE A 39 3.92 13.02 4.57
C PHE A 39 2.89 14.07 4.16
N ARG A 40 1.59 13.72 4.12
CA ARG A 40 0.51 14.68 3.87
C ARG A 40 0.61 15.86 4.82
N SER A 41 0.90 15.59 6.09
CA SER A 41 0.97 16.63 7.11
C SER A 41 2.17 17.54 6.94
N VAL A 42 3.33 16.95 6.64
CA VAL A 42 4.56 17.67 6.30
C VAL A 42 4.33 18.57 5.09
N ASP A 43 3.72 18.04 4.03
CA ASP A 43 3.52 18.79 2.76
C ASP A 43 2.54 19.96 2.93
N THR A 44 1.50 19.81 3.76
CA THR A 44 0.60 20.93 4.11
C THR A 44 1.33 22.04 4.86
N ILE A 45 2.11 21.70 5.90
CA ILE A 45 2.83 22.69 6.71
C ILE A 45 3.95 23.35 5.91
N ALA A 46 4.72 22.54 5.17
CA ALA A 46 5.78 23.03 4.29
C ALA A 46 5.20 23.95 3.21
N GLY A 47 4.08 23.58 2.58
CA GLY A 47 3.38 24.42 1.61
C GLY A 47 2.92 25.75 2.19
N MET A 48 2.33 25.75 3.39
CA MET A 48 1.90 26.97 4.06
C MET A 48 3.06 27.95 4.30
N LEU A 49 4.20 27.45 4.77
CA LEU A 49 5.40 28.25 5.06
C LEU A 49 6.08 28.72 3.76
N PHE A 50 6.24 27.80 2.82
CA PHE A 50 6.87 28.05 1.52
C PHE A 50 6.11 29.09 0.70
N ASN A 51 4.78 28.96 0.60
CA ASN A 51 3.94 29.84 -0.22
C ASN A 51 3.92 31.29 0.28
N ARG A 52 4.22 31.53 1.56
CA ARG A 52 4.37 32.87 2.15
C ARG A 52 5.82 33.34 2.25
N ALA A 53 6.74 32.67 1.55
CA ALA A 53 8.18 32.94 1.54
C ALA A 53 8.85 32.89 2.92
N GLU A 54 8.33 32.05 3.82
CA GLU A 54 8.94 31.78 5.11
C GLU A 54 9.83 30.54 5.05
N THR A 55 11.02 30.61 5.64
CA THR A 55 11.92 29.46 5.73
C THR A 55 11.28 28.32 6.50
N VAL A 56 11.14 27.18 5.83
CA VAL A 56 10.56 25.94 6.36
C VAL A 56 11.63 25.20 7.18
N THR A 57 11.66 25.42 8.49
CA THR A 57 12.57 24.69 9.39
C THR A 57 11.93 23.41 9.90
N PHE A 58 12.75 22.40 10.20
CA PHE A 58 12.29 21.14 10.78
C PHE A 58 11.54 21.38 12.10
N ALA A 59 11.99 22.32 12.94
CA ALA A 59 11.29 22.65 14.19
C ALA A 59 9.84 23.10 13.94
N LYS A 60 9.60 23.97 12.94
CA LYS A 60 8.25 24.43 12.57
C LYS A 60 7.41 23.30 11.99
N VAL A 61 8.00 22.49 11.11
CA VAL A 61 7.33 21.32 10.52
C VAL A 61 6.97 20.31 11.61
N LYS A 62 7.90 19.99 12.50
CA LYS A 62 7.69 19.10 13.65
C LYS A 62 6.53 19.56 14.50
N GLN A 63 6.53 20.82 14.92
CA GLN A 63 5.44 21.37 15.72
C GLN A 63 4.09 21.28 14.97
N GLY A 64 4.03 21.75 13.73
CA GLY A 64 2.79 21.73 12.94
C GLY A 64 2.25 20.33 12.66
N VAL A 65 3.13 19.37 12.38
CA VAL A 65 2.75 17.96 12.16
C VAL A 65 2.24 17.33 13.46
N GLN A 66 2.92 17.56 14.58
CA GLN A 66 2.48 17.03 15.89
C GLN A 66 1.14 17.63 16.32
N ASP A 67 0.91 18.92 16.08
CA ASP A 67 -0.35 19.57 16.38
C ASP A 67 -1.49 19.04 15.52
N MET A 68 -1.23 18.82 14.22
CA MET A 68 -2.24 18.32 13.28
C MET A 68 -2.55 16.84 13.45
N MET A 69 -1.55 16.00 13.75
CA MET A 69 -1.73 14.55 13.86
C MET A 69 -1.96 14.06 15.29
N ARG A 70 -1.68 14.89 16.30
CA ARG A 70 -1.68 14.52 17.73
C ARG A 70 -0.81 13.28 18.01
N ARG A 71 0.33 13.18 17.31
CA ARG A 71 1.30 12.07 17.36
C ARG A 71 2.72 12.61 17.31
N GLN A 72 3.69 11.84 17.79
CA GLN A 72 5.11 12.20 17.74
C GLN A 72 5.63 12.24 16.30
N PHE A 73 6.49 13.22 16.00
CA PHE A 73 7.15 13.34 14.70
C PHE A 73 8.62 13.75 14.87
N GLU A 74 9.50 12.76 14.72
CA GLU A 74 10.95 12.91 14.81
C GLU A 74 11.65 12.94 13.44
N GLU A 75 12.92 13.38 13.42
CA GLU A 75 13.76 13.43 12.22
C GLU A 75 13.85 12.06 11.50
N GLN A 76 13.78 10.96 12.27
CA GLN A 76 13.73 9.62 11.70
C GLN A 76 12.57 9.46 10.70
N HIS A 77 11.38 10.01 10.98
CA HIS A 77 10.24 9.94 10.06
C HIS A 77 10.47 10.79 8.82
N LEU A 78 11.16 11.93 8.96
CA LEU A 78 11.57 12.73 7.80
C LEU A 78 12.58 11.97 6.93
N GLY A 79 13.50 11.23 7.55
CA GLY A 79 14.39 10.29 6.85
C GLY A 79 13.64 9.19 6.11
N GLN A 80 12.56 8.64 6.70
CA GLN A 80 11.70 7.66 6.03
C GLN A 80 10.95 8.29 4.85
N ILE A 81 10.41 9.49 5.00
CA ILE A 81 9.77 10.24 3.91
C ILE A 81 10.78 10.46 2.76
N LYS A 82 12.01 10.86 3.08
CA LYS A 82 13.08 11.01 2.10
C LYS A 82 13.44 9.70 1.42
N ALA A 83 13.45 8.57 2.13
CA ALA A 83 13.69 7.26 1.54
C ALA A 83 12.58 6.87 0.53
N VAL A 84 11.31 7.15 0.86
CA VAL A 84 10.16 6.84 0.00
C VAL A 84 10.05 7.78 -1.19
N TYR A 85 10.38 9.06 -1.02
CA TYR A 85 10.26 10.07 -2.07
C TYR A 85 11.49 11.00 -2.06
N PRO A 86 12.65 10.54 -2.57
CA PRO A 86 13.93 11.26 -2.47
C PRO A 86 13.93 12.63 -3.14
N SER A 87 13.15 12.79 -4.20
CA SER A 87 13.01 14.03 -4.97
C SER A 87 11.96 14.99 -4.41
N SER A 88 11.28 14.67 -3.31
CA SER A 88 10.20 15.51 -2.76
C SER A 88 10.68 16.83 -2.13
N TYR A 89 11.82 16.78 -1.43
CA TYR A 89 12.40 17.91 -0.72
C TYR A 89 13.92 17.95 -0.86
N ARG A 90 14.46 19.16 -1.01
CA ARG A 90 15.88 19.42 -0.79
C ARG A 90 16.07 19.80 0.67
N LEU A 91 16.87 19.00 1.38
CA LEU A 91 17.15 19.18 2.79
C LEU A 91 18.51 19.85 2.95
N ARG A 92 18.61 20.85 3.82
CA ARG A 92 19.86 21.62 4.04
C ARG A 92 20.06 21.91 5.53
N GLN A 93 21.28 22.28 5.89
CA GLN A 93 21.60 22.83 7.20
C GLN A 93 21.93 24.31 7.06
N GLU A 94 21.08 25.17 7.62
CA GLU A 94 21.18 26.62 7.49
C GLU A 94 21.43 27.29 8.84
N LYS A 95 22.25 28.34 8.82
CA LYS A 95 22.50 29.23 9.97
C LYS A 95 21.66 30.49 9.86
N ASN A 96 21.43 31.13 11.00
CA ASN A 96 20.80 32.45 11.10
C ASN A 96 19.35 32.51 10.56
N VAL A 97 18.63 31.39 10.58
CA VAL A 97 17.20 31.39 10.23
C VAL A 97 16.43 32.19 11.30
N PRO A 98 15.62 33.20 10.92
CA PRO A 98 14.89 34.01 11.89
C PRO A 98 13.88 33.15 12.68
N THR A 99 14.09 33.01 13.98
CA THR A 99 13.13 32.39 14.90
C THR A 99 12.39 33.47 15.69
N PHE A 100 11.07 33.52 15.58
CA PHE A 100 10.21 34.42 16.36
C PHE A 100 10.33 34.10 17.86
N GLY A 101 10.65 35.10 18.68
CA GLY A 101 10.71 34.95 20.15
C GLY A 101 12.10 34.75 20.78
N SER A 102 13.18 34.64 20.00
CA SER A 102 14.54 34.53 20.58
C SER A 102 15.13 35.91 20.88
N GLY A 103 14.54 36.60 21.87
CA GLY A 103 15.13 37.78 22.49
C GLY A 103 16.40 37.40 23.26
N GLY A 104 17.54 37.31 22.55
CA GLY A 104 18.85 37.51 23.17
C GLY A 104 19.72 36.30 23.51
N ARG A 105 19.52 35.08 22.97
CA ARG A 105 20.52 34.00 23.18
C ARG A 105 20.90 33.19 21.92
N LYS A 106 22.22 33.19 21.67
CA LYS A 106 23.07 32.43 20.75
C LYS A 106 22.86 32.68 19.24
N LYS A 107 23.75 33.53 18.68
CA LYS A 107 24.10 33.47 17.25
C LYS A 107 24.70 32.08 16.96
N SER A 108 24.29 31.46 15.85
CA SER A 108 24.83 30.20 15.28
C SER A 108 24.42 28.88 15.95
N GLU A 109 23.17 28.44 15.75
CA GLU A 109 22.83 27.02 15.74
C GLU A 109 22.29 26.65 14.35
N TYR A 110 22.87 25.61 13.74
CA TYR A 110 22.39 25.08 12.47
C TYR A 110 21.00 24.49 12.64
N GLN A 111 20.10 24.77 11.71
CA GLN A 111 18.78 24.18 11.67
C GLN A 111 18.57 23.43 10.36
N LEU A 112 17.97 22.25 10.44
CA LEU A 112 17.53 21.48 9.28
C LEU A 112 16.38 22.24 8.60
N THR A 113 16.56 22.57 7.32
CA THR A 113 15.54 23.24 6.49
C THR A 113 15.05 22.30 5.37
N LEU A 114 13.77 22.48 5.00
CA LEU A 114 13.08 21.69 4.00
C LEU A 114 12.66 22.59 2.84
N GLU A 115 13.17 22.39 1.64
CA GLU A 115 12.73 23.11 0.45
C GLU A 115 11.92 22.17 -0.45
N PRO A 116 10.61 22.39 -0.68
CA PRO A 116 9.84 21.62 -1.66
C PRO A 116 10.48 21.71 -3.04
N VAL A 117 10.70 20.58 -3.69
CA VAL A 117 11.16 20.56 -5.09
C VAL A 117 9.93 20.63 -5.99
N LEU A 118 9.88 21.68 -6.82
CA LEU A 118 8.79 21.98 -7.76
C LEU A 118 9.32 21.98 -9.21
N GLY A 119 8.45 21.69 -10.17
CA GLY A 119 8.72 21.84 -11.59
C GLY A 119 8.73 23.30 -12.04
N GLU A 120 9.34 23.60 -13.19
CA GLU A 120 9.53 24.97 -13.68
C GLU A 120 8.21 25.74 -13.94
N GLU A 121 7.12 25.01 -14.21
CA GLU A 121 5.80 25.54 -14.54
C GLU A 121 4.98 26.01 -13.32
N GLU A 122 5.44 25.76 -12.09
CA GLU A 122 4.67 25.98 -10.86
C GLU A 122 4.96 27.35 -10.21
N LYS A 123 4.71 28.42 -10.97
CA LYS A 123 4.91 29.79 -10.48
C LYS A 123 3.59 30.55 -10.42
N VAL A 124 3.34 31.20 -9.28
CA VAL A 124 2.29 32.21 -9.11
C VAL A 124 3.02 33.55 -8.93
N ASP A 125 2.69 34.53 -9.75
CA ASP A 125 3.36 35.84 -9.79
C ASP A 125 4.89 35.75 -9.94
N GLY A 126 5.36 34.78 -10.73
CA GLY A 126 6.78 34.53 -10.97
C GLY A 126 7.53 33.86 -9.82
N ARG A 127 6.86 33.57 -8.69
CA ARG A 127 7.44 32.88 -7.54
C ARG A 127 7.00 31.41 -7.50
N PRO A 128 7.90 30.47 -7.17
CA PRO A 128 7.53 29.09 -6.93
C PRO A 128 6.40 28.99 -5.90
N HIS A 129 5.36 28.22 -6.20
CA HIS A 129 4.19 28.09 -5.35
C HIS A 129 3.71 26.64 -5.30
N LEU A 130 3.60 26.08 -4.10
CA LEU A 130 3.09 24.74 -3.87
C LEU A 130 1.55 24.78 -3.85
N SER A 131 0.94 24.58 -5.02
CA SER A 131 -0.51 24.66 -5.23
C SER A 131 -1.26 23.42 -4.70
N ALA A 132 -2.58 23.52 -4.59
CA ALA A 132 -3.43 22.41 -4.16
C ALA A 132 -3.38 21.20 -5.11
N SER A 133 -3.32 21.41 -6.44
CA SER A 133 -3.17 20.32 -7.41
C SER A 133 -1.86 19.58 -7.20
N ARG A 134 -0.80 20.30 -6.85
CA ARG A 134 0.55 19.78 -6.71
C ARG A 134 0.74 19.03 -5.39
N LEU A 135 0.11 19.50 -4.31
CA LEU A 135 -0.06 18.71 -3.09
C LEU A 135 -0.77 17.36 -3.36
N LEU A 136 -1.80 17.35 -4.20
CA LEU A 136 -2.51 16.10 -4.56
C LEU A 136 -1.63 15.17 -5.40
N GLU A 137 -0.88 15.70 -6.36
CA GLU A 137 0.07 14.92 -7.17
C GLU A 137 1.17 14.30 -6.31
N ARG A 138 1.84 15.11 -5.47
CA ARG A 138 2.87 14.65 -4.55
C ARG A 138 2.34 13.57 -3.59
N ARG A 139 1.09 13.70 -3.15
CA ARG A 139 0.41 12.69 -2.33
C ARG A 139 0.19 11.37 -3.08
N ARG A 140 -0.22 11.43 -4.36
CA ARG A 140 -0.39 10.25 -5.22
C ARG A 140 0.94 9.58 -5.49
N GLU A 141 1.98 10.35 -5.78
CA GLU A 141 3.34 9.89 -6.00
C GLU A 141 3.89 9.16 -4.75
N PHE A 142 3.78 9.78 -3.58
CA PHE A 142 4.19 9.17 -2.32
C PHE A 142 3.45 7.85 -2.05
N HIS A 143 2.12 7.84 -2.25
CA HIS A 143 1.32 6.63 -2.10
C HIS A 143 1.75 5.52 -3.09
N ARG A 144 2.00 5.88 -4.35
CA ARG A 144 2.51 4.95 -5.37
C ARG A 144 3.84 4.33 -4.96
N ASN A 145 4.77 5.14 -4.46
CA ASN A 145 6.09 4.65 -4.01
C ASN A 145 5.95 3.67 -2.83
N LEU A 146 5.08 3.97 -1.86
CA LEU A 146 4.77 3.04 -0.77
C LEU A 146 4.19 1.71 -1.28
N VAL A 147 3.27 1.77 -2.24
CA VAL A 147 2.70 0.55 -2.85
C VAL A 147 3.79 -0.23 -3.57
N ASN A 148 4.72 0.42 -4.28
CA ASN A 148 5.82 -0.25 -4.97
C ASN A 148 6.74 -1.00 -4.00
N ILE A 149 7.05 -0.41 -2.84
CA ILE A 149 7.80 -1.12 -1.78
C ILE A 149 7.05 -2.39 -1.34
N VAL A 150 5.73 -2.32 -1.13
CA VAL A 150 4.94 -3.51 -0.78
C VAL A 150 4.93 -4.53 -1.93
N ARG A 151 4.91 -4.09 -3.20
CA ARG A 151 4.98 -4.98 -4.37
C ARG A 151 6.28 -5.79 -4.39
N GLU A 152 7.42 -5.20 -4.05
CA GLU A 152 8.70 -5.91 -3.99
C GLU A 152 8.65 -7.06 -2.97
N HIS A 153 8.10 -6.81 -1.78
CA HIS A 153 7.90 -7.85 -0.77
C HIS A 153 6.88 -8.91 -1.19
N HIS A 154 5.79 -8.48 -1.84
CA HIS A 154 4.78 -9.40 -2.37
C HIS A 154 5.35 -10.31 -3.46
N LYS A 155 6.19 -9.78 -4.36
CA LYS A 155 6.90 -10.53 -5.39
C LYS A 155 7.82 -11.59 -4.78
N ALA A 156 8.60 -11.22 -3.76
CA ALA A 156 9.44 -12.17 -3.02
C ALA A 156 8.60 -13.27 -2.34
N PHE A 157 7.46 -12.90 -1.75
CA PHE A 157 6.51 -13.86 -1.17
C PHE A 157 5.96 -14.83 -2.21
N LEU A 158 5.52 -14.35 -3.38
CA LEU A 158 4.99 -15.19 -4.45
C LEU A 158 6.04 -16.17 -5.01
N ALA A 159 7.30 -15.73 -5.12
CA ALA A 159 8.40 -16.58 -5.55
C ALA A 159 8.72 -17.70 -4.54
N ALA A 160 8.45 -17.47 -3.25
CA ALA A 160 8.67 -18.45 -2.19
C ALA A 160 7.51 -19.47 -2.04
N LEU A 161 6.41 -19.33 -2.78
CA LEU A 161 5.31 -20.29 -2.76
C LEU A 161 5.67 -21.61 -3.45
N SER A 162 4.95 -22.69 -3.12
CA SER A 162 5.05 -24.00 -3.77
C SER A 162 3.70 -24.38 -4.40
N PRO A 163 3.54 -24.27 -5.74
CA PRO A 163 4.54 -23.88 -6.74
C PRO A 163 4.84 -22.36 -6.73
N PRO A 164 6.02 -21.94 -7.21
CA PRO A 164 6.35 -20.53 -7.36
C PRO A 164 5.34 -19.83 -8.28
N MET A 165 4.91 -18.64 -7.87
CA MET A 165 3.98 -17.83 -8.64
C MET A 165 4.69 -16.58 -9.16
N VAL A 166 4.42 -16.22 -10.41
CA VAL A 166 4.91 -14.99 -11.03
C VAL A 166 3.71 -14.25 -11.60
N VAL A 167 3.47 -13.03 -11.13
CA VAL A 167 2.39 -12.15 -11.59
C VAL A 167 3.02 -10.87 -12.11
N PRO A 168 2.72 -10.43 -13.35
CA PRO A 168 3.21 -9.15 -13.87
C PRO A 168 2.76 -7.98 -12.98
N GLU A 169 3.69 -7.14 -12.55
CA GLU A 169 3.44 -6.06 -11.60
C GLU A 169 2.37 -5.07 -12.11
N GLU A 170 2.37 -4.78 -13.40
CA GLU A 170 1.40 -3.86 -14.03
C GLU A 170 -0.05 -4.36 -13.99
N LYS A 171 -0.24 -5.68 -13.91
CA LYS A 171 -1.57 -6.30 -13.91
C LYS A 171 -2.07 -6.60 -12.49
N LEU A 172 -1.25 -6.38 -11.47
CA LEU A 172 -1.61 -6.71 -10.10
C LEU A 172 -2.71 -5.77 -9.59
N THR A 173 -3.88 -6.32 -9.27
CA THR A 173 -5.03 -5.52 -8.77
C THR A 173 -5.25 -5.66 -7.27
N ARG A 174 -4.79 -6.77 -6.67
CA ARG A 174 -4.92 -7.06 -5.24
C ARG A 174 -3.77 -7.93 -4.73
N TRP A 175 -3.57 -7.94 -3.41
CA TRP A 175 -2.59 -8.82 -2.78
C TRP A 175 -3.05 -10.28 -2.75
N HIS A 176 -2.08 -11.18 -2.62
CA HIS A 176 -2.37 -12.59 -2.40
C HIS A 176 -3.08 -12.78 -1.04
N PRO A 177 -4.15 -13.59 -0.93
CA PRO A 177 -4.92 -13.70 0.33
C PRO A 177 -4.12 -14.18 1.54
N ARG A 178 -3.04 -14.93 1.30
CA ARG A 178 -2.10 -15.39 2.35
C ARG A 178 -0.91 -14.46 2.57
N PHE A 179 -0.81 -13.36 1.83
CA PHE A 179 0.26 -12.38 2.04
C PHE A 179 -0.13 -11.49 3.21
N ASN A 180 0.66 -11.54 4.29
CA ASN A 180 0.45 -10.68 5.42
C ASN A 180 1.05 -9.29 5.15
N VAL A 181 0.20 -8.36 4.74
CA VAL A 181 0.60 -7.00 4.36
C VAL A 181 1.23 -6.26 5.55
N ASP A 182 0.67 -6.41 6.75
CA ASP A 182 1.12 -5.69 7.96
C ASP A 182 2.48 -6.20 8.51
N GLU A 183 2.98 -7.33 8.02
CA GLU A 183 4.30 -7.90 8.36
C GLU A 183 5.44 -7.47 7.41
N VAL A 184 5.14 -6.70 6.37
CA VAL A 184 6.17 -6.08 5.50
C VAL A 184 7.20 -5.35 6.39
N PRO A 185 8.52 -5.38 6.11
CA PRO A 185 9.55 -4.67 6.90
C PRO A 185 9.37 -3.15 7.02
N ASP A 186 9.99 -2.53 8.04
CA ASP A 186 9.98 -1.07 8.20
C ASP A 186 10.86 -0.39 7.14
N ILE A 187 10.49 0.83 6.73
CA ILE A 187 11.31 1.64 5.82
C ILE A 187 12.52 2.15 6.59
N SER A 188 13.72 1.81 6.11
CA SER A 188 14.98 2.35 6.63
C SER A 188 15.05 3.86 6.34
N PRO A 189 15.26 4.72 7.36
CA PRO A 189 15.38 6.15 7.16
C PRO A 189 16.60 6.49 6.28
N ALA A 190 16.42 7.35 5.29
CA ALA A 190 17.53 7.91 4.53
C ALA A 190 18.34 8.88 5.40
N GLU A 191 19.64 8.99 5.12
CA GLU A 191 20.52 9.92 5.83
C GLU A 191 20.09 11.37 5.59
N LEU A 192 20.05 12.14 6.68
CA LEU A 192 19.73 13.56 6.69
C LEU A 192 21.02 14.38 6.81
N PRO A 193 21.06 15.60 6.21
CA PRO A 193 22.24 16.45 6.31
C PRO A 193 22.47 16.85 7.77
N ARG A 194 23.66 16.52 8.28
CA ARG A 194 24.08 16.89 9.64
C ARG A 194 24.71 18.28 9.63
N PRO A 195 24.62 19.04 10.74
CA PRO A 195 25.39 20.25 10.88
C PRO A 195 26.86 19.97 10.58
N PRO A 196 27.56 20.81 9.79
CA PRO A 196 28.99 20.66 9.64
C PRO A 196 29.62 20.73 11.03
N GLN A 197 30.49 19.76 11.35
CA GLN A 197 31.28 19.80 12.56
C GLN A 197 32.19 21.03 12.43
N GLU A 198 31.81 22.12 13.10
CA GLU A 198 32.80 23.14 13.42
C GLU A 198 33.76 22.48 14.39
N ASP A 199 35.04 22.41 14.03
CA ASP A 199 36.13 22.15 14.97
C ASP A 199 36.16 23.30 16.00
N ARG A 200 35.15 23.33 16.87
CA ARG A 200 35.17 24.16 18.05
C ARG A 200 36.19 23.51 18.96
N LEU A 201 37.40 24.07 18.93
CA LEU A 201 38.43 23.91 19.95
C LEU A 201 37.80 24.29 21.30
N SER A 202 37.08 23.35 21.90
CA SER A 202 36.20 23.58 23.04
C SER A 202 36.77 22.94 24.30
N THR A 203 37.73 22.04 24.13
CA THR A 203 38.54 21.54 25.23
C THR A 203 39.79 22.39 25.39
N ALA A 204 40.08 22.78 26.64
CA ALA A 204 41.34 23.40 27.00
C ALA A 204 42.55 22.57 26.52
N GLN A 205 42.38 21.25 26.38
CA GLN A 205 43.39 20.35 25.82
C GLN A 205 43.69 20.61 24.34
N GLU A 206 42.70 20.93 23.51
CA GLU A 206 42.91 21.25 22.10
C GLU A 206 43.53 22.63 21.91
N VAL A 207 43.12 23.61 22.73
CA VAL A 207 43.75 24.94 22.81
C VAL A 207 45.20 24.84 23.30
N LEU A 208 45.49 23.97 24.27
CA LEU A 208 46.85 23.69 24.74
C LEU A 208 47.67 22.89 23.71
N SER A 209 47.03 22.05 22.90
CA SER A 209 47.71 21.30 21.83
C SER A 209 48.12 22.17 20.65
N THR A 210 47.34 23.22 20.35
CA THR A 210 47.72 24.26 19.39
C THR A 210 48.75 25.23 19.95
N ALA A 211 48.83 25.38 21.28
CA ALA A 211 49.91 26.09 21.97
C ALA A 211 51.18 25.22 22.26
N ARG A 212 51.19 23.93 21.86
CA ARG A 212 52.42 23.12 21.92
C ARG A 212 53.41 23.66 20.89
N GLY A 213 54.52 24.17 21.40
CA GLY A 213 55.43 25.07 20.70
C GLY A 213 55.77 26.31 21.54
N MET A 214 54.91 26.66 22.52
CA MET A 214 55.15 27.76 23.47
C MET A 214 55.38 27.31 24.93
N LEU A 215 55.48 26.00 25.20
CA LEU A 215 55.59 25.45 26.56
C LEU A 215 56.76 24.45 26.72
N SER A 216 57.29 24.34 27.93
CA SER A 216 58.61 23.73 28.21
C SER A 216 58.69 22.21 27.99
N PRO A 217 59.86 21.67 27.59
CA PRO A 217 60.04 20.29 27.10
C PRO A 217 59.75 19.15 28.11
N LYS A 218 59.63 19.46 29.41
CA LYS A 218 59.47 18.45 30.47
C LYS A 218 58.03 17.94 30.61
N MET A 219 57.03 18.74 30.24
CA MET A 219 55.61 18.38 30.35
C MET A 219 55.13 17.49 29.18
N GLU A 220 55.75 17.63 28.01
CA GLU A 220 55.40 16.87 26.79
C GLU A 220 55.72 15.38 26.92
N LYS A 221 56.84 15.03 27.59
CA LYS A 221 57.25 13.64 27.82
C LYS A 221 56.37 12.89 28.83
N ALA A 222 55.70 13.59 29.75
CA ALA A 222 54.82 12.95 30.73
C ALA A 222 53.45 12.57 30.13
N LEU A 223 52.97 13.34 29.14
CA LEU A 223 51.66 13.13 28.50
C LEU A 223 51.69 12.09 27.38
N ALA A 224 52.82 11.89 26.70
CA ALA A 224 52.98 10.84 25.69
C ALA A 224 52.80 9.43 26.29
N ASN A 225 53.20 9.22 27.55
CA ASN A 225 53.07 7.94 28.25
C ASN A 225 51.63 7.62 28.71
N LEU A 226 50.71 8.60 28.69
CA LEU A 226 49.33 8.42 29.13
C LEU A 226 48.37 8.11 27.97
N ALA A 227 48.71 8.54 26.75
CA ALA A 227 47.95 8.22 25.52
C ALA A 227 48.21 6.79 24.99
N LEU A 228 49.36 6.20 25.33
CA LEU A 228 49.70 4.83 24.95
C LEU A 228 48.95 3.75 25.77
N ARG A 229 48.25 4.13 26.84
CA ARG A 229 47.51 3.18 27.70
C ARG A 229 46.01 3.05 27.38
N THR A 230 45.49 3.85 26.45
CA THR A 230 44.05 3.88 26.10
C THR A 230 43.73 3.30 24.72
N ALA A 231 44.74 2.78 24.01
CA ALA A 231 44.62 2.21 22.67
C ALA A 231 44.62 0.67 22.65
N GLU A 232 44.33 0.02 23.78
CA GLU A 232 44.19 -1.44 23.89
C GLU A 232 42.77 -1.83 24.36
N SER A 233 41.73 -1.42 23.65
CA SER A 233 40.46 -2.16 23.71
C SER A 233 39.59 -1.93 22.46
N SER A 234 39.45 -3.02 21.71
CA SER A 234 38.43 -3.33 20.70
C SER A 234 38.66 -2.87 19.24
N ALA A 235 39.28 -3.75 18.46
CA ALA A 235 38.97 -3.95 17.05
C ALA A 235 39.04 -5.46 16.74
N GLY A 236 38.01 -6.01 16.12
CA GLY A 236 37.97 -7.39 15.61
C GLY A 236 36.80 -7.60 14.65
N GLU A 237 37.11 -7.77 13.36
CA GLU A 237 36.22 -8.24 12.29
C GLU A 237 36.29 -9.80 12.15
N PRO A 238 35.77 -10.45 11.07
CA PRO A 238 34.39 -10.91 10.87
C PRO A 238 34.29 -12.45 10.65
N ALA A 239 33.09 -13.05 10.63
CA ALA A 239 32.89 -14.42 10.11
C ALA A 239 31.46 -14.68 9.59
N LEU A 240 31.40 -15.47 8.50
CA LEU A 240 30.24 -15.78 7.65
C LEU A 240 29.39 -16.98 8.10
N SER A 241 28.11 -16.92 7.69
CA SER A 241 27.16 -17.96 7.21
C SER A 241 26.82 -19.22 8.03
N LYS A 242 25.50 -19.43 8.28
CA LYS A 242 24.76 -20.63 7.84
C LYS A 242 23.23 -20.47 7.97
N ALA A 243 22.51 -20.82 6.91
CA ALA A 243 21.06 -20.98 6.89
C ALA A 243 20.64 -22.42 7.24
N PRO A 244 19.41 -22.64 7.76
CA PRO A 244 18.76 -23.95 7.68
C PRO A 244 17.45 -23.95 6.87
N ALA A 245 17.29 -25.10 6.21
CA ALA A 245 16.29 -25.65 5.29
C ALA A 245 14.78 -25.38 5.52
N PRO A 246 13.97 -25.55 4.45
CA PRO A 246 12.53 -25.31 4.44
C PRO A 246 11.70 -26.44 5.08
N ALA A 247 10.45 -26.06 5.36
CA ALA A 247 9.45 -26.77 6.14
C ALA A 247 9.12 -28.19 5.67
N SER A 248 9.08 -29.09 6.66
CA SER A 248 8.48 -30.41 6.62
C SER A 248 7.02 -30.36 6.18
N THR A 249 6.67 -31.09 5.11
CA THR A 249 5.28 -31.34 4.75
C THR A 249 4.61 -32.20 5.81
N SER A 250 3.50 -31.69 6.35
CA SER A 250 2.65 -32.31 7.35
C SER A 250 2.20 -33.72 6.96
N GLY A 251 2.11 -34.62 7.95
CA GLY A 251 1.63 -36.00 7.82
C GLY A 251 0.17 -36.17 7.42
N ALA A 252 -0.54 -35.08 7.09
CA ALA A 252 -1.97 -35.06 6.74
C ALA A 252 -2.27 -35.56 5.31
N LEU A 253 -1.25 -35.77 4.47
CA LEU A 253 -1.40 -36.20 3.07
C LEU A 253 -0.84 -37.61 2.80
N ARG A 254 -0.61 -38.43 3.84
CA ARG A 254 -0.21 -39.83 3.68
C ARG A 254 -1.31 -40.58 2.93
N GLY A 255 -1.06 -40.94 1.67
CA GLY A 255 -1.95 -41.77 0.84
C GLY A 255 -2.43 -41.14 -0.47
N VAL A 256 -2.19 -39.83 -0.69
CA VAL A 256 -2.51 -39.18 -1.98
C VAL A 256 -1.28 -39.19 -2.90
N SER A 257 -1.44 -39.57 -4.17
CA SER A 257 -0.34 -39.61 -5.13
C SER A 257 0.30 -38.22 -5.30
N GLN A 258 1.63 -38.15 -5.30
CA GLN A 258 2.37 -36.89 -5.43
C GLN A 258 1.98 -36.14 -6.71
N GLY A 259 1.79 -36.86 -7.82
CA GLY A 259 1.34 -36.27 -9.08
C GLY A 259 -0.06 -35.66 -9.05
N LEU A 260 -0.99 -36.16 -8.22
CA LEU A 260 -2.30 -35.52 -8.04
C LEU A 260 -2.17 -34.24 -7.21
N LEU A 261 -1.36 -34.27 -6.14
CA LEU A 261 -1.09 -33.10 -5.31
C LEU A 261 -0.44 -31.97 -6.11
N GLU A 262 0.53 -32.28 -6.97
CA GLU A 262 1.19 -31.31 -7.85
C GLU A 262 0.20 -30.68 -8.83
N ARG A 263 -0.68 -31.49 -9.44
CA ARG A 263 -1.73 -30.98 -10.35
C ARG A 263 -2.73 -30.08 -9.62
N VAL A 264 -3.14 -30.45 -8.41
CA VAL A 264 -4.05 -29.63 -7.59
C VAL A 264 -3.38 -28.30 -7.24
N ARG A 265 -2.13 -28.32 -6.74
CA ARG A 265 -1.39 -27.10 -6.41
C ARG A 265 -1.16 -26.21 -7.65
N ALA A 266 -0.84 -26.80 -8.80
CA ALA A 266 -0.70 -26.04 -10.05
C ALA A 266 -2.03 -25.41 -10.50
N LYS A 267 -3.14 -26.11 -10.33
CA LYS A 267 -4.49 -25.59 -10.63
C LYS A 267 -4.87 -24.44 -9.67
N GLU A 268 -4.56 -24.58 -8.38
CA GLU A 268 -4.77 -23.53 -7.38
C GLU A 268 -3.92 -22.30 -7.66
N ALA A 269 -2.64 -22.47 -7.98
CA ALA A 269 -1.74 -21.38 -8.32
C ALA A 269 -2.22 -20.61 -9.57
N ARG A 270 -2.70 -21.31 -10.60
CA ARG A 270 -3.30 -20.66 -11.80
C ARG A 270 -4.55 -19.86 -11.46
N ARG A 271 -5.45 -20.44 -10.65
CA ARG A 271 -6.67 -19.75 -10.20
C ARG A 271 -6.35 -18.51 -9.37
N LEU A 272 -5.35 -18.60 -8.49
CA LEU A 272 -4.89 -17.47 -7.69
C LEU A 272 -4.23 -16.41 -8.58
N ALA A 273 -3.39 -16.78 -9.54
CA ALA A 273 -2.81 -15.81 -10.48
C ALA A 273 -3.89 -15.03 -11.24
N ALA A 274 -4.92 -15.73 -11.75
CA ALA A 274 -6.05 -15.11 -12.43
C ALA A 274 -6.79 -14.12 -11.51
N LEU A 275 -7.07 -14.52 -10.26
CA LEU A 275 -7.68 -13.65 -9.25
C LEU A 275 -6.86 -12.37 -8.98
N LEU A 276 -5.54 -12.49 -8.92
CA LEU A 276 -4.63 -11.36 -8.67
C LEU A 276 -4.56 -10.36 -9.82
N THR A 277 -4.91 -10.79 -11.02
CA THR A 277 -4.90 -9.97 -12.24
C THR A 277 -6.28 -9.55 -12.72
N ARG A 278 -7.34 -9.95 -12.00
CA ARG A 278 -8.72 -9.71 -12.44
C ARG A 278 -9.05 -8.23 -12.37
N ASP A 279 -9.55 -7.70 -13.48
CA ASP A 279 -9.97 -6.30 -13.58
C ASP A 279 -11.37 -6.06 -12.96
N ALA A 280 -11.73 -4.78 -12.77
CA ALA A 280 -13.00 -4.41 -12.16
C ALA A 280 -14.23 -4.83 -13.01
N ARG A 281 -14.11 -4.86 -14.35
CA ARG A 281 -15.21 -5.21 -15.26
C ARG A 281 -15.49 -6.71 -15.22
N GLN A 282 -14.44 -7.52 -15.21
CA GLN A 282 -14.46 -8.97 -15.04
C GLN A 282 -15.03 -9.35 -13.68
N GLU A 283 -14.63 -8.64 -12.62
CA GLU A 283 -15.18 -8.84 -11.28
C GLU A 283 -16.69 -8.53 -11.20
N GLN A 284 -17.12 -7.41 -11.77
CA GLN A 284 -18.54 -7.07 -11.86
C GLN A 284 -19.32 -8.10 -12.69
N ARG A 285 -18.75 -8.61 -13.78
CA ARG A 285 -19.39 -9.66 -14.58
C ARG A 285 -19.48 -10.96 -13.78
N ALA A 286 -18.41 -11.40 -13.14
CA ALA A 286 -18.40 -12.61 -12.31
C ALA A 286 -19.39 -12.51 -11.13
N ALA A 287 -19.48 -11.35 -10.48
CA ALA A 287 -20.45 -11.10 -9.40
C ALA A 287 -21.91 -11.20 -9.90
N ARG A 288 -22.20 -10.68 -11.10
CA ARG A 288 -23.53 -10.84 -11.73
C ARG A 288 -23.81 -12.31 -12.05
N LEU A 289 -22.83 -13.02 -12.62
CA LEU A 289 -22.94 -14.45 -12.95
C LEU A 289 -23.20 -15.32 -11.72
N ALA A 290 -22.57 -15.01 -10.58
CA ALA A 290 -22.77 -15.73 -9.32
C ALA A 290 -24.22 -15.64 -8.78
N ARG A 291 -24.98 -14.61 -9.16
CA ARG A 291 -26.38 -14.41 -8.74
C ARG A 291 -27.40 -15.10 -9.64
N LEU A 292 -27.03 -15.39 -10.90
CA LEU A 292 -27.95 -15.98 -11.89
C LEU A 292 -28.58 -17.31 -11.46
N PRO A 293 -27.88 -18.26 -10.81
CA PRO A 293 -28.49 -19.51 -10.37
C PRO A 293 -29.66 -19.30 -9.39
N ALA A 294 -29.55 -18.34 -8.48
CA ALA A 294 -30.63 -17.98 -7.56
C ALA A 294 -31.78 -17.28 -8.32
N MET A 295 -31.45 -16.39 -9.25
CA MET A 295 -32.43 -15.63 -10.04
C MET A 295 -33.19 -16.49 -11.06
N ALA A 296 -32.64 -17.62 -11.52
CA ALA A 296 -33.28 -18.49 -12.51
C ALA A 296 -34.65 -19.01 -12.06
N ARG A 297 -34.78 -19.33 -10.76
CA ARG A 297 -36.06 -19.79 -10.20
C ARG A 297 -37.11 -18.68 -10.21
N LEU A 298 -36.69 -17.46 -9.88
CA LEU A 298 -37.53 -16.27 -9.82
C LEU A 298 -37.98 -15.86 -11.23
N LEU A 299 -37.06 -15.92 -12.20
CA LEU A 299 -37.36 -15.72 -13.62
C LEU A 299 -38.45 -16.69 -14.09
N ARG A 300 -38.32 -17.99 -13.83
CA ARG A 300 -39.36 -18.97 -14.18
C ARG A 300 -40.68 -18.67 -13.46
N GLY A 301 -40.62 -18.33 -12.19
CA GLY A 301 -41.79 -17.96 -11.37
C GLY A 301 -42.60 -16.81 -11.96
N VAL A 302 -41.94 -15.73 -12.40
CA VAL A 302 -42.60 -14.58 -13.04
C VAL A 302 -43.36 -14.99 -14.31
N PHE A 303 -42.75 -15.79 -15.18
CA PHE A 303 -43.40 -16.26 -16.41
C PHE A 303 -44.54 -17.26 -16.16
N VAL A 304 -44.48 -18.03 -15.07
CA VAL A 304 -45.58 -18.90 -14.64
C VAL A 304 -46.75 -18.07 -14.11
N ALA A 305 -46.48 -17.06 -13.27
CA ALA A 305 -47.49 -16.19 -12.68
C ALA A 305 -48.22 -15.33 -13.75
N GLU A 306 -47.48 -14.73 -14.67
CA GLU A 306 -48.03 -13.87 -15.74
C GLU A 306 -48.76 -14.68 -16.83
N LYS A 307 -48.59 -16.01 -16.87
CA LYS A 307 -49.19 -16.95 -17.85
C LYS A 307 -48.95 -16.61 -19.34
N LYS A 308 -48.01 -15.70 -19.63
CA LYS A 308 -47.60 -15.32 -20.99
C LYS A 308 -46.31 -16.03 -21.40
N PRO A 309 -46.11 -16.36 -22.70
CA PRO A 309 -44.86 -16.94 -23.19
C PRO A 309 -43.76 -15.89 -23.40
N ALA A 310 -44.13 -14.61 -23.56
CA ALA A 310 -43.23 -13.48 -23.70
C ALA A 310 -43.72 -12.28 -22.88
N LEU A 311 -42.79 -11.52 -22.29
CA LEU A 311 -43.04 -10.31 -21.51
C LEU A 311 -42.17 -9.16 -22.03
N SER A 312 -42.60 -7.92 -21.87
CA SER A 312 -41.72 -6.77 -22.16
C SER A 312 -40.57 -6.72 -21.16
N MET A 313 -39.41 -6.23 -21.59
CA MET A 313 -38.21 -6.12 -20.75
C MET A 313 -38.48 -5.27 -19.51
N GLU A 314 -39.23 -4.17 -19.66
CA GLU A 314 -39.61 -3.29 -18.56
C GLU A 314 -40.47 -3.99 -17.51
N LEU A 315 -41.54 -4.67 -17.94
CA LEU A 315 -42.45 -5.39 -17.05
C LEU A 315 -41.70 -6.52 -16.34
N LEU A 316 -40.88 -7.28 -17.07
CA LEU A 316 -40.09 -8.35 -16.49
C LEU A 316 -39.11 -7.83 -15.44
N CYS A 317 -38.40 -6.74 -15.73
CA CYS A 317 -37.48 -6.13 -14.78
C CYS A 317 -38.18 -5.63 -13.52
N ALA A 318 -39.37 -5.02 -13.66
CA ALA A 318 -40.17 -4.59 -12.52
C ALA A 318 -40.58 -5.76 -11.62
N ARG A 319 -41.15 -6.83 -12.21
CA ARG A 319 -41.58 -8.03 -11.47
C ARG A 319 -40.43 -8.75 -10.77
N LEU A 320 -39.26 -8.81 -11.43
CA LEU A 320 -38.06 -9.39 -10.84
C LEU A 320 -37.50 -8.52 -9.72
N ALA A 321 -37.54 -7.19 -9.85
CA ALA A 321 -37.09 -6.28 -8.81
C ALA A 321 -37.96 -6.42 -7.55
N ASP A 322 -39.28 -6.52 -7.70
CA ASP A 322 -40.22 -6.77 -6.59
C ASP A 322 -39.94 -8.10 -5.88
N SER A 323 -39.52 -9.12 -6.65
CA SER A 323 -39.24 -10.46 -6.13
C SER A 323 -37.82 -10.63 -5.56
N CYS A 324 -36.90 -9.68 -5.83
CA CYS A 324 -35.48 -9.79 -5.53
C CYS A 324 -34.84 -8.50 -4.95
N PRO A 325 -35.45 -7.77 -3.99
CA PRO A 325 -34.95 -6.46 -3.55
C PRO A 325 -33.54 -6.52 -2.93
N GLU A 326 -33.16 -7.65 -2.32
CA GLU A 326 -31.84 -7.84 -1.70
C GLU A 326 -30.73 -8.23 -2.69
N LEU A 327 -31.09 -8.73 -3.88
CA LEU A 327 -30.13 -9.33 -4.82
C LEU A 327 -29.61 -8.35 -5.87
N VAL A 328 -30.37 -7.32 -6.22
CA VAL A 328 -30.07 -6.44 -7.36
C VAL A 328 -30.59 -5.01 -7.12
N ALA A 329 -29.74 -4.00 -7.36
CA ALA A 329 -30.17 -2.60 -7.33
C ALA A 329 -31.13 -2.27 -8.50
N PRO A 330 -32.11 -1.36 -8.31
CA PRO A 330 -33.01 -0.94 -9.38
C PRO A 330 -32.20 -0.34 -10.55
N GLY A 331 -32.32 -0.93 -11.74
CA GLY A 331 -31.54 -0.57 -12.94
C GLY A 331 -30.49 -1.60 -13.39
N GLU A 332 -30.08 -2.53 -12.52
CA GLU A 332 -29.13 -3.60 -12.88
C GLU A 332 -29.82 -4.89 -13.37
N MET A 333 -31.15 -4.99 -13.20
CA MET A 333 -31.93 -6.20 -13.51
C MET A 333 -31.88 -6.58 -14.99
N GLU A 334 -31.99 -5.59 -15.88
CA GLU A 334 -31.95 -5.79 -17.32
C GLU A 334 -30.64 -6.44 -17.79
N LYS A 335 -29.52 -6.08 -17.14
CA LYS A 335 -28.21 -6.68 -17.43
C LYS A 335 -28.17 -8.16 -17.04
N HIS A 336 -28.89 -8.57 -16.00
CA HIS A 336 -28.97 -9.98 -15.60
C HIS A 336 -29.84 -10.78 -16.58
N VAL A 337 -30.97 -10.21 -17.02
CA VAL A 337 -31.84 -10.81 -18.05
C VAL A 337 -31.07 -11.02 -19.36
N ARG A 338 -30.28 -10.02 -19.78
CA ARG A 338 -29.39 -10.16 -20.94
C ARG A 338 -28.33 -11.25 -20.77
N LEU A 339 -27.75 -11.40 -19.57
CA LEU A 339 -26.79 -12.47 -19.31
C LEU A 339 -27.44 -13.87 -19.37
N PHE A 340 -28.70 -14.03 -18.97
CA PHE A 340 -29.41 -15.29 -19.17
C PHE A 340 -29.55 -15.64 -20.65
N ALA A 341 -29.91 -14.68 -21.49
CA ALA A 341 -30.03 -14.89 -22.94
C ALA A 341 -28.66 -15.15 -23.61
N GLU A 342 -27.60 -14.51 -23.12
CA GLU A 342 -26.23 -14.73 -23.60
C GLU A 342 -25.74 -16.17 -23.30
N LEU A 343 -25.99 -16.67 -22.09
CA LEU A 343 -25.51 -17.97 -21.64
C LEU A 343 -26.40 -19.14 -22.10
N LEU A 344 -27.71 -18.91 -22.14
CA LEU A 344 -28.73 -19.92 -22.40
C LEU A 344 -29.72 -19.38 -23.45
N PRO A 345 -29.29 -19.16 -24.70
CA PRO A 345 -30.13 -18.59 -25.76
C PRO A 345 -31.34 -19.49 -26.06
N ASP A 346 -31.18 -20.80 -25.87
CA ASP A 346 -32.26 -21.76 -26.08
C ASP A 346 -33.29 -21.72 -24.93
N TRP A 347 -33.00 -21.08 -23.79
CA TRP A 347 -33.92 -20.96 -22.66
C TRP A 347 -34.56 -19.57 -22.57
N VAL A 348 -33.75 -18.52 -22.74
CA VAL A 348 -34.19 -17.12 -22.73
C VAL A 348 -33.88 -16.48 -24.08
N GLY A 349 -34.93 -16.10 -24.82
CA GLY A 349 -34.82 -15.38 -26.08
C GLY A 349 -35.13 -13.90 -25.90
N ILE A 350 -34.29 -13.01 -26.45
CA ILE A 350 -34.55 -11.57 -26.50
C ILE A 350 -34.92 -11.20 -27.94
N HIS A 351 -36.07 -10.55 -28.10
CA HIS A 351 -36.63 -10.16 -29.38
C HIS A 351 -36.91 -8.65 -29.39
N ASN A 352 -36.32 -7.95 -30.35
CA ASN A 352 -36.54 -6.52 -30.54
C ASN A 352 -37.68 -6.32 -31.54
N LEU A 353 -38.75 -5.65 -31.12
CA LEU A 353 -39.94 -5.37 -31.92
C LEU A 353 -40.19 -3.87 -31.94
N ARG A 354 -39.84 -3.21 -33.05
CA ARG A 354 -39.90 -1.75 -33.22
C ARG A 354 -39.05 -1.03 -32.16
N THR A 355 -39.70 -0.36 -31.20
CA THR A 355 -39.07 0.37 -30.09
C THR A 355 -38.90 -0.48 -28.84
N ASP A 356 -39.56 -1.64 -28.78
CA ASP A 356 -39.73 -2.38 -27.53
C ASP A 356 -38.95 -3.70 -27.56
N VAL A 357 -38.41 -4.07 -26.40
CA VAL A 357 -37.67 -5.32 -26.21
C VAL A 357 -38.55 -6.31 -25.46
N TYR A 358 -38.77 -7.48 -26.06
CA TYR A 358 -39.52 -8.59 -25.46
C TYR A 358 -38.60 -9.75 -25.11
N VAL A 359 -38.92 -10.43 -24.02
CA VAL A 359 -38.19 -11.58 -23.52
C VAL A 359 -39.13 -12.78 -23.53
N LYS A 360 -38.72 -13.84 -24.23
CA LYS A 360 -39.42 -15.13 -24.30
C LYS A 360 -38.69 -16.14 -23.42
N LEU A 361 -39.45 -16.94 -22.66
CA LEU A 361 -38.91 -18.01 -21.82
C LEU A 361 -39.45 -19.36 -22.27
N ASP A 362 -38.58 -20.35 -22.43
CA ASP A 362 -38.99 -21.74 -22.59
C ASP A 362 -39.31 -22.36 -21.21
N LYS A 363 -40.59 -22.65 -20.98
CA LYS A 363 -41.11 -23.18 -19.71
C LYS A 363 -40.89 -24.68 -19.56
N GLU A 364 -40.66 -25.40 -20.66
CA GLU A 364 -40.55 -26.86 -20.68
C GLU A 364 -39.14 -27.33 -20.33
N LYS A 365 -38.16 -26.42 -20.34
CA LYS A 365 -36.79 -26.74 -19.95
C LYS A 365 -36.68 -27.07 -18.48
N ASP A 366 -35.88 -28.10 -18.21
CA ASP A 366 -35.55 -28.51 -16.85
C ASP A 366 -34.73 -27.41 -16.16
N LEU A 367 -35.29 -26.89 -15.07
CA LEU A 367 -34.67 -25.88 -14.24
C LEU A 367 -33.42 -26.42 -13.52
N GLY A 368 -33.34 -27.73 -13.26
CA GLY A 368 -32.16 -28.39 -12.72
C GLY A 368 -30.97 -28.21 -13.64
N LEU A 369 -31.09 -28.65 -14.89
CA LEU A 369 -30.07 -28.49 -15.94
C LEU A 369 -29.67 -27.03 -16.17
N VAL A 370 -30.66 -26.13 -16.24
CA VAL A 370 -30.42 -24.68 -16.34
C VAL A 370 -29.57 -24.18 -15.17
N THR A 371 -29.91 -24.56 -13.94
CA THR A 371 -29.19 -24.14 -12.74
C THR A 371 -27.76 -24.69 -12.73
N GLU A 372 -27.55 -25.93 -13.18
CA GLU A 372 -26.23 -26.54 -13.32
C GLU A 372 -25.35 -25.81 -14.34
N MET A 373 -25.89 -25.47 -15.51
CA MET A 373 -25.18 -24.70 -16.54
C MET A 373 -24.79 -23.31 -16.04
N LEU A 374 -25.70 -22.62 -15.32
CA LEU A 374 -25.42 -21.32 -14.71
C LEU A 374 -24.37 -21.42 -13.60
N ASN A 375 -24.42 -22.47 -12.77
CA ASN A 375 -23.41 -22.74 -11.76
C ASN A 375 -22.04 -23.02 -12.38
N LYS A 376 -21.99 -23.72 -13.51
CA LYS A 376 -20.76 -23.96 -14.27
C LYS A 376 -20.20 -22.64 -14.80
N ALA A 377 -21.02 -21.82 -15.45
CA ALA A 377 -20.62 -20.51 -15.96
C ALA A 377 -20.14 -19.57 -14.82
N ALA A 378 -20.81 -19.58 -13.67
CA ALA A 378 -20.40 -18.81 -12.50
C ALA A 378 -19.04 -19.29 -11.93
N LYS A 379 -18.81 -20.60 -11.90
CA LYS A 379 -17.53 -21.19 -11.47
C LYS A 379 -16.39 -20.85 -12.43
N GLU A 380 -16.65 -20.91 -13.74
CA GLU A 380 -15.67 -20.56 -14.77
C GLU A 380 -15.30 -19.07 -14.72
N ALA A 381 -16.29 -18.18 -14.61
CA ALA A 381 -16.05 -16.75 -14.48
C ALA A 381 -15.41 -16.33 -13.12
N GLY A 382 -15.50 -17.19 -12.10
CA GLY A 382 -14.78 -17.03 -10.84
C GLY A 382 -13.40 -17.70 -10.81
N ALA A 383 -13.06 -18.48 -11.85
CA ALA A 383 -11.76 -19.14 -12.00
C ALA A 383 -10.85 -18.45 -13.03
N LEU A 384 -11.46 -17.75 -13.99
CA LEU A 384 -10.84 -16.76 -14.88
C LEU A 384 -10.70 -15.41 -14.18
#